data_AF-A0A9Q8P8Q0-F1
#
_entry.id   AF-A0A9Q8P8Q0-F1
#
_cell.length_a   1.000
_cell.length_b   1.000
_cell.length_c   1.000
_cell.angle_alpha   90.00
_cell.angle_beta   90.00
_cell.angle_gamma   90.00
#
_symmetry.space_group_name_H-M   'P 1'
#
loop_
_entity.id
_entity.type
_entity.pdbx_description
1 polymer ?
#
loop_
_entity_poly.entity_id
_entity_poly.type
_entity_poly.pdbx_seq_one_letter_code
_entity_poly.pdbx_strand_id
1 'polypeptide(L)'
;MAPKRKRKATATAASKRPKRTSRNDKTKTAPVSDLPPLLTLPAELRNTIYEHALVTTEHTLISPALRLPGLLLQLRDEGSLIWLLQNKFHITITDCDSTLLARFDEFDMAMRRRLNGHMKWEVQTVLGGYVDRPWPNLLEWCKRIWEYGPTYSHLEDDMSPYERVVASAHTITERYRDESRSWDECQKTLEVLKFAVNW
;
A
#
# COMPACT_ATOMS: atom_id res chain seq x y z
N MET A 1 -4.89 -60.93 -10.58
CA MET A 1 -5.49 -61.86 -9.59
C MET A 1 -4.77 -61.67 -8.26
N ALA A 2 -5.52 -61.55 -7.16
CA ALA A 2 -5.00 -61.26 -5.82
C ALA A 2 -4.01 -62.32 -5.30
N PRO A 3 -3.29 -62.03 -4.20
CA PRO A 3 -3.80 -62.62 -2.97
C PRO A 3 -3.84 -61.67 -1.76
N LYS A 4 -5.00 -61.78 -1.09
CA LYS A 4 -5.31 -61.36 0.27
C LYS A 4 -4.29 -61.93 1.26
N ARG A 5 -3.83 -61.13 2.23
CA ARG A 5 -3.23 -61.67 3.46
C ARG A 5 -3.88 -61.08 4.72
N LYS A 6 -4.03 -61.99 5.68
CA LYS A 6 -5.03 -62.05 6.73
C LYS A 6 -4.70 -61.16 7.94
N ARG A 7 -5.79 -60.78 8.61
CA ARG A 7 -5.93 -60.25 9.98
C ARG A 7 -5.01 -60.92 11.02
N LYS A 8 -4.54 -60.15 12.00
CA LYS A 8 -4.47 -60.57 13.41
C LYS A 8 -4.96 -59.42 14.31
N ALA A 9 -5.95 -59.75 15.13
CA ALA A 9 -6.40 -58.96 16.27
C ALA A 9 -5.73 -59.50 17.54
N THR A 10 -5.39 -58.62 18.48
CA THR A 10 -5.11 -59.01 19.87
C THR A 10 -5.57 -57.91 20.83
N ALA A 11 -6.67 -58.21 21.52
CA ALA A 11 -7.01 -57.97 22.92
C ALA A 11 -6.53 -56.69 23.67
N THR A 12 -7.54 -55.88 24.04
CA THR A 12 -7.87 -55.33 25.38
C THR A 12 -6.77 -55.08 26.42
N ALA A 13 -6.72 -53.84 26.90
CA ALA A 13 -6.61 -53.56 28.34
C ALA A 13 -7.49 -52.35 28.70
N ALA A 14 -8.54 -52.62 29.47
CA ALA A 14 -9.39 -51.62 30.10
C ALA A 14 -8.62 -50.89 31.20
N SER A 15 -8.71 -49.56 31.27
CA SER A 15 -8.35 -48.81 32.48
C SER A 15 -9.45 -47.83 32.85
N LYS A 16 -9.65 -47.75 34.16
CA LYS A 16 -10.88 -47.40 34.86
C LYS A 16 -11.17 -45.90 34.82
N ARG A 17 -12.42 -45.59 34.55
CA ARG A 17 -13.10 -44.30 34.72
C ARG A 17 -13.30 -44.01 36.21
N PRO A 18 -12.85 -42.88 36.78
CA PRO A 18 -13.35 -42.40 38.05
C PRO A 18 -14.64 -41.60 37.81
N LYS A 19 -15.70 -42.09 38.43
CA LYS A 19 -17.03 -41.48 38.55
C LYS A 19 -17.00 -40.61 39.81
N ARG A 20 -17.16 -39.28 39.73
CA ARG A 20 -17.77 -38.52 40.84
C ARG A 20 -18.21 -37.10 40.51
N THR A 21 -19.45 -36.87 40.93
CA THR A 21 -20.06 -35.62 41.40
C THR A 21 -20.30 -34.51 40.39
N SER A 22 -21.47 -34.63 39.75
CA SER A 22 -22.38 -33.52 39.46
C SER A 22 -22.42 -32.53 40.62
N ARG A 23 -21.84 -31.35 40.41
CA ARG A 23 -22.19 -30.14 41.15
C ARG A 23 -22.90 -29.24 40.17
N ASN A 24 -24.21 -29.18 40.34
CA ASN A 24 -25.15 -28.40 39.57
C ASN A 24 -24.94 -26.93 39.92
N ASP A 25 -23.93 -26.30 39.31
CA ASP A 25 -23.73 -24.85 39.39
C ASP A 25 -24.46 -24.22 38.20
N LYS A 26 -25.71 -23.81 38.43
CA LYS A 26 -26.49 -23.01 37.48
C LYS A 26 -25.99 -21.57 37.52
N THR A 27 -24.73 -21.35 37.17
CA THR A 27 -24.32 -20.06 36.64
C THR A 27 -24.85 -20.02 35.21
N LYS A 28 -25.92 -19.24 35.00
CA LYS A 28 -26.31 -18.80 33.65
C LYS A 28 -25.15 -17.99 33.09
N THR A 29 -24.16 -18.67 32.52
CA THR A 29 -23.24 -18.06 31.57
C THR A 29 -24.11 -17.57 30.43
N ALA A 30 -24.22 -16.25 30.29
CA ALA A 30 -24.68 -15.62 29.06
C ALA A 30 -23.96 -16.31 27.89
N PRO A 31 -24.61 -16.52 26.73
CA PRO A 31 -23.96 -17.15 25.59
C PRO A 31 -22.67 -16.37 25.32
N VAL A 32 -21.53 -16.99 25.60
CA VAL A 32 -20.24 -16.44 25.23
C VAL A 32 -20.30 -16.41 23.72
N SER A 33 -20.45 -15.21 23.17
CA SER A 33 -20.42 -15.01 21.75
C SER A 33 -19.15 -15.68 21.21
N ASP A 34 -19.30 -16.59 20.25
CA ASP A 34 -18.17 -17.22 19.55
C ASP A 34 -17.31 -16.21 18.77
N LEU A 35 -17.77 -14.95 18.68
CA LEU A 35 -17.01 -13.86 18.10
C LEU A 35 -15.91 -13.38 19.05
N PRO A 36 -14.70 -13.11 18.53
CA PRO A 36 -13.62 -12.45 19.25
C PRO A 36 -14.11 -11.23 20.05
N PRO A 37 -13.57 -10.97 21.26
CA PRO A 37 -14.02 -9.89 22.14
C PRO A 37 -14.10 -8.52 21.45
N LEU A 38 -13.15 -8.20 20.58
CA LEU A 38 -13.13 -6.96 19.80
C LEU A 38 -14.40 -6.79 18.94
N LEU A 39 -14.94 -7.87 18.39
CA LEU A 39 -16.11 -7.85 17.52
C LEU A 39 -17.44 -7.80 18.27
N THR A 40 -17.41 -8.04 19.57
CA THR A 40 -18.58 -7.88 20.46
C THR A 40 -18.79 -6.42 20.87
N LEU A 41 -17.78 -5.56 20.66
CA LEU A 41 -17.88 -4.15 20.96
C LEU A 41 -18.76 -3.40 19.93
N PRO A 42 -19.47 -2.34 20.34
CA PRO A 42 -20.07 -1.36 19.43
C PRO A 42 -19.09 -0.84 18.38
N ALA A 43 -19.59 -0.54 17.19
CA ALA A 43 -18.77 -0.07 16.07
C ALA A 43 -17.94 1.17 16.41
N GLU A 44 -18.50 2.11 17.18
CA GLU A 44 -17.79 3.32 17.63
C GLU A 44 -16.56 2.99 18.46
N LEU A 45 -16.67 2.04 19.40
CA LEU A 45 -15.54 1.59 20.22
C LEU A 45 -14.51 0.84 19.39
N ARG A 46 -14.94 0.03 18.41
CA ARG A 46 -14.01 -0.65 17.49
C ARG A 46 -13.22 0.35 16.66
N ASN A 47 -13.89 1.36 16.10
CA ASN A 47 -13.25 2.41 15.31
C ASN A 47 -12.24 3.19 16.16
N THR A 48 -12.60 3.55 17.39
CA THR A 48 -11.68 4.22 18.33
C THR A 48 -10.45 3.36 18.61
N ILE A 49 -10.62 2.05 18.81
CA ILE A 49 -9.50 1.12 19.00
C ILE A 49 -8.63 1.04 17.73
N TYR A 50 -9.23 0.97 16.55
CA TYR A 50 -8.50 0.96 15.29
C TYR A 50 -7.73 2.26 15.07
N GLU A 51 -8.31 3.42 15.36
CA GLU A 51 -7.64 4.71 15.25
C GLU A 51 -6.40 4.74 16.14
N HIS A 52 -6.52 4.37 17.41
CA HIS A 52 -5.38 4.33 18.33
C HIS A 52 -4.31 3.30 17.96
N ALA A 53 -4.69 2.17 17.35
CA ALA A 53 -3.77 1.09 17.05
C ALA A 53 -3.10 1.22 15.67
N LEU A 54 -3.77 1.86 14.71
CA LEU A 54 -3.38 1.85 13.30
C LEU A 54 -2.97 3.22 12.76
N VAL A 55 -3.37 4.31 13.39
CA VAL A 55 -3.06 5.66 12.90
C VAL A 55 -1.77 6.15 13.55
N THR A 56 -0.79 6.45 12.70
CA THR A 56 0.51 6.96 13.11
C THR A 56 0.66 8.40 12.65
N THR A 57 1.38 9.21 13.44
CA THR A 57 1.80 10.55 13.02
C THR A 57 2.97 10.51 12.03
N GLU A 58 3.71 9.40 12.01
CA GLU A 58 4.83 9.15 11.11
C GLU A 58 4.36 8.65 9.74
N HIS A 59 5.22 8.86 8.74
CA HIS A 59 4.98 8.43 7.37
C HIS A 59 5.12 6.91 7.28
N THR A 60 4.10 6.25 6.71
CA THR A 60 4.17 4.83 6.46
C THR A 60 4.86 4.56 5.12
N LEU A 61 6.04 3.94 5.17
CA LEU A 61 6.77 3.52 3.97
C LEU A 61 6.06 2.36 3.29
N ILE A 62 5.70 2.53 2.01
CA ILE A 62 5.15 1.46 1.21
C ILE A 62 6.29 0.78 0.42
N SER A 63 6.30 -0.55 0.47
CA SER A 63 7.25 -1.33 -0.31
C SER A 63 7.10 -1.03 -1.81
N PRO A 64 8.18 -1.11 -2.61
CA PRO A 64 8.09 -0.99 -4.08
C PRO A 64 7.14 -1.99 -4.74
N ALA A 65 6.81 -3.09 -4.06
CA ALA A 65 5.80 -4.05 -4.51
C ALA A 65 4.36 -3.52 -4.40
N LEU A 66 4.16 -2.34 -3.80
CA LEU A 66 2.87 -1.68 -3.57
C LEU A 66 1.83 -2.60 -2.91
N ARG A 67 2.31 -3.47 -2.03
CA ARG A 67 1.46 -4.39 -1.28
C ARG A 67 1.11 -3.78 0.06
N LEU A 68 -0.16 -3.91 0.41
CA LEU A 68 -0.60 -3.69 1.77
C LEU A 68 0.13 -4.65 2.70
N PRO A 69 0.60 -4.19 3.87
CA PRO A 69 1.07 -5.07 4.93
C PRO A 69 0.10 -6.23 5.16
N GLY A 70 0.62 -7.46 5.23
CA GLY A 70 -0.21 -8.66 5.36
C GLY A 70 -1.13 -8.64 6.58
N LEU A 71 -0.74 -7.91 7.63
CA LEU A 71 -1.57 -7.69 8.82
C LEU A 71 -2.86 -6.91 8.51
N LEU A 72 -2.84 -5.99 7.54
CA LEU A 72 -4.03 -5.26 7.11
C LEU A 72 -4.99 -6.13 6.32
N LEU A 73 -4.47 -7.13 5.57
CA LEU A 73 -5.32 -8.11 4.88
C LEU A 73 -6.10 -8.98 5.87
N GLN A 74 -5.66 -9.06 7.12
CA GLN A 74 -6.35 -9.76 8.21
C GLN A 74 -7.33 -8.87 8.97
N LEU A 75 -7.27 -7.55 8.79
CA LEU A 75 -8.22 -6.62 9.37
C LEU A 75 -9.54 -6.64 8.59
N ARG A 76 -10.64 -6.45 9.31
CA ARG A 76 -11.95 -6.20 8.70
C ARG A 76 -11.92 -4.88 7.91
N ASP A 77 -12.84 -4.74 6.97
CA ASP A 77 -12.93 -3.56 6.09
C ASP A 77 -12.92 -2.23 6.85
N GLU A 78 -13.56 -2.16 8.02
CA GLU A 78 -13.57 -0.97 8.91
C GLU A 78 -12.14 -0.50 9.27
N GLY A 79 -11.30 -1.40 9.80
CA GLY A 79 -9.94 -1.07 10.25
C GLY A 79 -9.01 -0.75 9.08
N SER A 80 -9.14 -1.49 7.98
CA SER A 80 -8.39 -1.24 6.75
C SER A 80 -8.70 0.14 6.16
N LEU A 81 -9.97 0.55 6.18
CA LEU A 81 -10.40 1.84 5.68
C LEU A 81 -9.89 3.00 6.55
N ILE A 82 -9.94 2.85 7.89
CA ILE A 82 -9.35 3.82 8.82
C ILE A 82 -7.85 3.99 8.55
N TRP A 83 -7.11 2.88 8.43
CA TRP A 83 -5.67 2.93 8.17
C TRP A 83 -5.36 3.63 6.84
N LEU A 84 -6.09 3.31 5.76
CA LEU A 84 -5.87 3.87 4.42
C LEU A 84 -6.23 5.36 4.31
N LEU A 85 -7.24 5.83 5.04
CA LEU A 85 -7.72 7.21 4.93
C LEU A 85 -7.02 8.18 5.88
N GLN A 86 -6.61 7.70 7.06
CA GLN A 86 -6.08 8.58 8.11
C GLN A 86 -4.55 8.69 8.09
N ASN A 87 -3.84 7.64 7.65
CA ASN A 87 -2.38 7.68 7.56
C ASN A 87 -1.88 8.44 6.34
N LYS A 88 -0.65 8.95 6.45
CA LYS A 88 0.14 9.47 5.34
C LYS A 88 1.09 8.39 4.85
N PHE A 89 1.07 8.14 3.56
CA PHE A 89 1.90 7.14 2.93
C PHE A 89 3.01 7.78 2.15
N HIS A 90 4.18 7.17 2.24
CA HIS A 90 5.35 7.63 1.54
C HIS A 90 5.83 6.53 0.58
N ILE A 91 5.99 6.90 -0.69
CA ILE A 91 6.57 6.04 -1.71
C ILE A 91 7.85 6.67 -2.24
N THR A 92 8.89 5.86 -2.33
CA THR A 92 10.17 6.26 -2.91
C THR A 92 10.29 5.70 -4.32
N ILE A 93 10.36 6.57 -5.33
CA ILE A 93 10.61 6.19 -6.72
C ILE A 93 12.09 6.40 -7.03
N THR A 94 12.80 5.31 -7.30
CA THR A 94 14.22 5.35 -7.66
C THR A 94 14.42 5.59 -9.16
N ASP A 95 15.36 6.46 -9.53
CA ASP A 95 15.84 6.61 -10.93
C ASP A 95 14.74 6.91 -11.95
N CYS A 96 13.75 7.68 -11.51
CA CYS A 96 12.59 8.04 -12.32
C CYS A 96 11.87 6.84 -12.92
N ASP A 97 11.88 5.67 -12.25
CA ASP A 97 11.27 4.45 -12.75
C ASP A 97 9.78 4.64 -13.07
N SER A 98 9.50 4.83 -14.37
CA SER A 98 8.17 5.05 -14.90
C SER A 98 7.28 3.81 -14.78
N THR A 99 7.85 2.62 -14.62
CA THR A 99 7.11 1.39 -14.36
C THR A 99 6.60 1.34 -12.93
N LEU A 100 7.42 1.76 -11.96
CA LEU A 100 6.99 1.86 -10.56
C LEU A 100 5.89 2.92 -10.41
N LEU A 101 6.05 4.07 -11.06
CA LEU A 101 5.02 5.09 -11.14
C LEU A 101 3.71 4.55 -11.73
N ALA A 102 3.77 3.80 -12.83
CA ALA A 102 2.60 3.18 -13.45
C ALA A 102 1.80 2.34 -12.47
N ARG A 103 2.51 1.47 -11.75
CA ARG A 103 1.90 0.56 -10.78
C ARG A 103 1.33 1.35 -9.60
N PHE A 104 1.97 2.45 -9.22
CA PHE A 104 1.47 3.35 -8.19
C PHE A 104 0.17 4.01 -8.61
N ASP A 105 0.09 4.55 -9.82
CA ASP A 105 -1.14 5.14 -10.36
C ASP A 105 -2.28 4.11 -10.43
N GLU A 106 -1.99 2.90 -10.90
CA GLU A 106 -2.95 1.79 -10.91
C GLU A 106 -3.43 1.43 -9.50
N PHE A 107 -2.51 1.37 -8.54
CA PHE A 107 -2.82 1.10 -7.15
C PHE A 107 -3.67 2.21 -6.52
N ASP A 108 -3.30 3.47 -6.69
CA ASP A 108 -4.04 4.62 -6.16
C ASP A 108 -5.44 4.69 -6.77
N MET A 109 -5.57 4.50 -8.09
CA MET A 109 -6.88 4.42 -8.75
C MET A 109 -7.74 3.29 -8.19
N ALA A 110 -7.17 2.09 -8.00
CA ALA A 110 -7.90 0.97 -7.44
C ALA A 110 -8.38 1.28 -6.01
N MET A 111 -7.54 1.93 -5.22
CA MET A 111 -7.86 2.33 -3.85
C MET A 111 -8.92 3.43 -3.78
N ARG A 112 -8.84 4.46 -4.62
CA ARG A 112 -9.87 5.51 -4.71
C ARG A 112 -11.24 4.94 -5.00
N ARG A 113 -11.32 3.99 -5.96
CA ARG A 113 -12.57 3.29 -6.29
C ARG A 113 -13.11 2.50 -5.11
N ARG A 114 -12.23 1.84 -4.33
CA ARG A 114 -12.63 1.06 -3.16
C ARG A 114 -13.09 1.94 -1.99
N LEU A 115 -12.38 3.05 -1.74
CA LEU A 115 -12.55 3.87 -0.54
C LEU A 115 -13.58 4.99 -0.72
N ASN A 116 -13.99 5.28 -1.96
CA ASN A 116 -14.79 6.47 -2.29
C ASN A 116 -14.18 7.77 -1.70
N GLY A 117 -12.85 7.86 -1.77
CA GLY A 117 -12.08 8.94 -1.15
C GLY A 117 -10.62 8.93 -1.61
N HIS A 118 -9.87 9.94 -1.17
CA HIS A 118 -8.45 10.09 -1.50
C HIS A 118 -7.58 9.60 -0.35
N MET A 119 -6.62 8.73 -0.65
CA MET A 119 -5.52 8.44 0.26
C MET A 119 -4.56 9.63 0.31
N LYS A 120 -3.90 9.81 1.45
CA LYS A 120 -2.90 10.87 1.63
C LYS A 120 -1.53 10.31 1.26
N TRP A 121 -1.07 10.64 0.06
CA TRP A 121 0.22 10.20 -0.44
C TRP A 121 1.24 11.33 -0.42
N GLU A 122 2.47 10.93 -0.20
CA GLU A 122 3.68 11.68 -0.47
C GLU A 122 4.58 10.80 -1.34
N VAL A 123 4.96 11.31 -2.50
CA VAL A 123 5.87 10.63 -3.41
C VAL A 123 7.21 11.34 -3.31
N GLN A 124 8.23 10.63 -2.85
CA GLN A 124 9.60 11.09 -2.92
C GLN A 124 10.29 10.40 -4.09
N THR A 125 11.02 11.19 -4.87
CA THR A 125 11.90 10.64 -5.91
C THR A 125 13.29 10.55 -5.33
N VAL A 126 13.85 9.35 -5.24
CA VAL A 126 15.23 9.13 -4.82
C VAL A 126 16.02 8.66 -6.05
N LEU A 127 17.34 8.85 -6.06
CA LEU A 127 18.17 8.43 -7.18
C LEU A 127 19.21 7.44 -6.71
N GLY A 128 19.31 6.33 -7.44
CA GLY A 128 20.27 5.26 -7.27
C GLY A 128 21.66 5.67 -7.75
N GLY A 129 22.25 6.67 -7.11
CA GLY A 129 23.65 7.05 -7.32
C GLY A 129 23.94 7.76 -8.65
N TYR A 130 25.02 8.53 -8.66
CA TYR A 130 25.39 9.50 -9.70
C TYR A 130 25.78 8.91 -11.08
N VAL A 131 25.85 7.58 -11.23
CA VAL A 131 26.59 6.96 -12.34
C VAL A 131 25.73 6.83 -13.59
N ASP A 132 24.42 6.62 -13.44
CA ASP A 132 23.49 6.51 -14.57
C ASP A 132 22.30 7.42 -14.30
N ARG A 133 22.21 8.54 -15.02
CA ARG A 133 21.09 9.48 -14.98
C ARG A 133 20.13 9.15 -16.11
N PRO A 134 19.09 8.32 -15.92
CA PRO A 134 18.29 7.83 -17.03
C PRO A 134 17.32 8.92 -17.52
N TRP A 135 17.81 9.83 -18.34
CA TRP A 135 16.97 10.81 -19.06
C TRP A 135 15.77 10.16 -19.77
N PRO A 136 15.89 8.97 -20.41
CA PRO A 136 14.73 8.30 -21.00
C PRO A 136 13.63 7.98 -19.98
N ASN A 137 13.99 7.63 -18.75
CA ASN A 137 13.01 7.34 -17.71
C ASN A 137 12.27 8.61 -17.28
N LEU A 138 13.00 9.72 -17.12
CA LEU A 138 12.40 11.03 -16.82
C LEU A 138 11.47 11.49 -17.95
N LEU A 139 11.87 11.34 -19.22
CA LEU A 139 11.00 11.67 -20.35
C LEU A 139 9.72 10.84 -20.36
N GLU A 140 9.82 9.53 -20.11
CA GLU A 140 8.66 8.64 -20.04
C GLU A 140 7.74 9.01 -18.87
N TRP A 141 8.32 9.41 -17.74
CA TRP A 141 7.56 9.94 -16.61
C TRP A 141 6.81 11.22 -17.00
N CYS A 142 7.52 12.23 -17.56
CA CYS A 142 6.88 13.44 -18.05
C CYS A 142 5.76 13.14 -19.05
N LYS A 143 5.99 12.20 -19.98
CA LYS A 143 4.96 11.81 -20.95
C LYS A 143 3.69 11.31 -20.27
N ARG A 144 3.82 10.47 -19.23
CA ARG A 144 2.68 10.02 -18.43
C ARG A 144 1.96 11.16 -17.73
N ILE A 145 2.69 12.11 -17.17
CA ILE A 145 2.10 13.30 -16.55
C ILE A 145 1.29 14.10 -17.57
N TRP A 146 1.82 14.26 -18.79
CA TRP A 146 1.12 14.95 -19.87
C TRP A 146 -0.17 14.22 -20.28
N GLU A 147 -0.11 12.89 -20.47
CA GLU A 147 -1.24 12.07 -20.91
C GLU A 147 -2.34 11.92 -19.84
N TYR A 148 -1.95 11.66 -18.59
CA TYR A 148 -2.87 11.23 -17.54
C TYR A 148 -3.10 12.27 -16.44
N GLY A 149 -2.27 13.31 -16.38
CA GLY A 149 -2.33 14.37 -15.37
C GLY A 149 -1.27 14.24 -14.28
N PRO A 150 -1.25 15.20 -13.34
CA PRO A 150 -0.20 15.30 -12.34
C PRO A 150 -0.18 14.07 -11.42
N THR A 151 1.00 13.46 -11.28
CA THR A 151 1.28 12.57 -10.16
C THR A 151 1.77 13.43 -9.00
N TYR A 152 1.22 13.23 -7.80
CA TYR A 152 1.60 13.98 -6.59
C TYR A 152 3.12 14.06 -6.48
N SER A 153 3.68 15.27 -6.58
CA SER A 153 5.08 15.52 -6.28
C SER A 153 5.12 16.64 -5.26
N HIS A 154 5.48 16.28 -4.02
CA HIS A 154 5.91 17.27 -3.05
C HIS A 154 7.42 17.41 -3.24
N LEU A 155 7.83 18.61 -3.62
CA LEU A 155 9.23 18.98 -3.75
C LEU A 155 9.60 19.75 -2.48
N GLU A 156 10.60 19.25 -1.75
CA GLU A 156 11.10 19.88 -0.52
C GLU A 156 11.95 21.13 -0.84
N ASP A 157 12.17 22.00 0.16
CA ASP A 157 12.94 23.23 -0.03
C ASP A 157 14.45 22.97 -0.25
N ASP A 158 14.98 21.84 0.23
CA ASP A 158 16.40 21.47 0.13
C ASP A 158 16.69 20.50 -1.03
N MET A 159 16.14 20.80 -2.20
CA MET A 159 16.38 19.99 -3.40
C MET A 159 17.83 20.08 -3.88
N SER A 160 18.41 18.91 -4.10
CA SER A 160 19.64 18.74 -4.89
C SER A 160 19.49 19.35 -6.29
N PRO A 161 20.59 19.74 -6.96
CA PRO A 161 20.55 20.30 -8.31
C PRO A 161 19.80 19.44 -9.32
N TYR A 162 19.81 18.12 -9.14
CA TYR A 162 19.13 17.18 -10.03
C TYR A 162 17.63 17.06 -9.72
N GLU A 163 17.23 17.01 -8.45
CA GLU A 163 15.81 17.08 -8.07
C GLU A 163 15.16 18.34 -8.61
N ARG A 164 15.90 19.47 -8.65
CA ARG A 164 15.44 20.70 -9.30
C ARG A 164 15.19 20.53 -10.80
N VAL A 165 15.96 19.69 -11.50
CA VAL A 165 15.70 19.40 -12.92
C VAL A 165 14.46 18.53 -13.06
N VAL A 166 14.30 17.49 -12.24
CA VAL A 166 13.09 16.64 -12.24
C VAL A 166 11.85 17.49 -11.97
N ALA A 167 11.93 18.33 -10.94
CA ALA A 167 10.92 19.33 -10.62
C ALA A 167 10.61 20.26 -11.81
N SER A 168 11.64 20.82 -12.43
CA SER A 168 11.48 21.71 -13.58
C SER A 168 10.85 20.98 -14.77
N ALA A 169 11.25 19.73 -15.03
CA ALA A 169 10.69 18.89 -16.08
C ALA A 169 9.20 18.61 -15.82
N HIS A 170 8.84 18.32 -14.57
CA HIS A 170 7.44 18.17 -14.16
C HIS A 170 6.66 19.46 -14.38
N THR A 171 7.14 20.60 -13.87
CA THR A 171 6.47 21.91 -14.02
C THR A 171 6.30 22.31 -15.49
N ILE A 172 7.32 22.10 -16.32
CA ILE A 172 7.22 22.33 -17.78
C ILE A 172 6.11 21.47 -18.35
N THR A 173 6.08 20.18 -17.99
CA THR A 173 5.14 19.22 -18.54
C THR A 173 3.70 19.53 -18.15
N GLU A 174 3.45 19.81 -16.87
CA GLU A 174 2.14 20.22 -16.36
C GLU A 174 1.64 21.48 -17.07
N ARG A 175 2.51 22.49 -17.22
CA ARG A 175 2.15 23.72 -17.92
C ARG A 175 1.78 23.48 -19.38
N TYR A 176 2.54 22.67 -20.10
CA TYR A 176 2.24 22.35 -21.50
C TYR A 176 0.92 21.58 -21.64
N ARG A 177 0.64 20.68 -20.69
CA ARG A 177 -0.63 19.96 -20.63
C ARG A 177 -1.80 20.92 -20.38
N ASP A 178 -1.69 21.79 -19.39
CA ASP A 178 -2.75 22.74 -19.02
C ASP A 178 -3.02 23.76 -20.15
N GLU A 179 -1.98 24.15 -20.89
CA GLU A 179 -2.08 24.96 -22.10
C GLU A 179 -2.54 24.16 -23.34
N SER A 180 -2.85 22.87 -23.21
CA SER A 180 -3.26 21.96 -24.30
C SER A 180 -2.27 21.92 -25.48
N ARG A 181 -0.97 22.10 -25.20
CA ARG A 181 0.10 21.99 -26.19
C ARG A 181 0.43 20.55 -26.50
N SER A 182 0.99 20.32 -27.69
CA SER A 182 1.37 18.98 -28.12
C SER A 182 2.53 18.41 -27.30
N TRP A 183 2.55 17.08 -27.14
CA TRP A 183 3.68 16.38 -26.52
C TRP A 183 5.01 16.68 -27.24
N ASP A 184 5.00 16.77 -28.56
CA ASP A 184 6.21 17.08 -29.36
C ASP A 184 6.85 18.42 -28.97
N GLU A 185 6.04 19.44 -28.68
CA GLU A 185 6.55 20.74 -28.22
C GLU A 185 7.07 20.66 -26.78
N CYS A 186 6.41 19.89 -25.92
CA CYS A 186 6.86 19.62 -24.56
C CYS A 186 8.22 18.91 -24.57
N GLN A 187 8.33 17.81 -25.33
CA GLN A 187 9.54 17.01 -25.45
C GLN A 187 10.73 17.84 -25.97
N LYS A 188 10.52 18.69 -26.98
CA LYS A 188 11.57 19.61 -27.46
C LYS A 188 12.06 20.54 -26.35
N THR A 189 11.15 21.02 -25.50
CA THR A 189 11.48 21.91 -24.38
C THR A 189 12.25 21.16 -23.29
N LEU A 190 11.87 19.92 -23.00
CA LEU A 190 12.59 19.05 -22.08
C LEU A 190 13.99 18.72 -22.60
N GLU A 191 14.18 18.47 -23.89
CA GLU A 191 15.51 18.27 -24.47
C GLU A 191 16.39 19.50 -24.32
N VAL A 192 15.85 20.72 -24.46
CA VAL A 192 16.61 21.95 -24.17
C VAL A 192 17.03 22.01 -22.71
N LEU A 193 16.15 21.63 -21.78
CA LEU A 193 16.47 21.55 -20.35
C LEU A 193 17.64 20.59 -20.10
N LYS A 194 17.64 19.41 -20.72
CA LYS A 194 18.72 18.41 -20.64
C LYS A 194 20.09 19.01 -20.96
N PHE A 195 20.18 19.75 -22.07
CA PHE A 195 21.43 20.40 -22.48
C PHE A 195 21.84 21.52 -21.52
N ALA A 196 20.89 22.30 -21.01
CA ALA A 196 21.17 23.42 -20.12
C ALA A 196 21.77 22.97 -18.77
N VAL A 197 21.43 21.77 -18.31
CA VAL A 197 21.81 21.27 -16.98
C VAL A 197 22.98 20.28 -17.01
N ASN A 198 23.60 20.06 -18.19
CA ASN A 198 24.61 19.02 -18.41
C ASN A 198 24.18 17.69 -17.79
N TRP A 199 22.97 17.25 -18.16
CA TRP A 199 22.37 16.05 -17.61
C TRP A 199 23.19 14.80 -17.89
#